data_AF-A0A1Z8RAG1-F1
#
_entry.id   AF-A0A1Z8RAG1-F1
#
_cell.length_a   1.000
_cell.length_b   1.000
_cell.length_c   1.000
_cell.angle_alpha   90.00
_cell.angle_beta   90.00
_cell.angle_gamma   90.00
#
_symmetry.space_group_name_H-M   'P 1'
#
loop_
_entity.id
_entity.type
_entity.pdbx_description
1 polymer ?
#
loop_
_entity_poly.entity_id
_entity_poly.type
_entity_poly.pdbx_seq_one_letter_code
_entity_poly.pdbx_strand_id
1 'polypeptide(L)'
;MNRLLSFLITLACFSFSSCIEFEREKIAYVHYEEKDELRVTLRYEGIFGNLDKGKNSQNGPYDITTKDTLNQKQIEQLESVLEKKRAFFFSNWIFEYNQNTLKEILKKEEEELAIASKVFGKPEKELIKALLDEIEVENVGFYVDAKGRLCGAQTLRLSNASKVIILANKVLGRQLKARLAEMKTFSSKTISLIKEKLKEDFPYIRLSGNLLHLSMIMNRADQVKFSENSLTQLPNGIRIEFSDEILSLKCGDKEDESGVVTMKCYNGYQANALNYIEGKYSKLVFSPKKISAKLSNFLKASK
;
A
#
# COMPACT_ATOMS: atom_id res chain seq x y z
N MET A 1 13.06 12.73 1.01
CA MET A 1 12.54 11.40 0.62
C MET A 1 13.21 11.01 -0.68
N ASN A 2 14.01 9.93 -0.68
CA ASN A 2 14.69 9.46 -1.90
C ASN A 2 13.63 9.13 -2.98
N ARG A 3 13.66 9.85 -4.10
CA ARG A 3 12.73 9.66 -5.25
C ARG A 3 12.73 8.24 -5.84
N LEU A 4 13.68 7.40 -5.43
CA LEU A 4 13.81 5.99 -5.79
C LEU A 4 13.07 5.03 -4.85
N LEU A 5 12.85 5.38 -3.57
CA LEU A 5 11.90 4.63 -2.76
C LEU A 5 10.49 4.88 -3.30
N SER A 6 10.19 6.09 -3.77
CA SER A 6 8.99 6.35 -4.57
C SER A 6 8.90 5.47 -5.83
N PHE A 7 9.98 4.90 -6.37
CA PHE A 7 10.00 4.28 -7.70
C PHE A 7 9.53 2.81 -7.76
N LEU A 8 9.85 1.99 -6.76
CA LEU A 8 9.23 0.65 -6.62
C LEU A 8 7.75 0.71 -6.20
N ILE A 9 7.31 1.92 -5.91
CA ILE A 9 6.14 2.28 -5.11
C ILE A 9 5.18 3.15 -5.95
N THR A 10 5.64 3.78 -7.04
CA THR A 10 4.86 4.65 -7.93
C THR A 10 4.21 3.87 -9.07
N LEU A 11 3.34 2.92 -8.72
CA LEU A 11 2.18 2.67 -9.55
C LEU A 11 0.98 3.30 -8.84
N ALA A 12 0.75 4.59 -9.15
CA ALA A 12 -0.35 5.45 -8.66
C ALA A 12 -0.23 6.14 -7.27
N CYS A 13 0.96 6.58 -6.84
CA CYS A 13 1.06 7.53 -5.72
C CYS A 13 0.69 8.96 -6.16
N PHE A 14 -0.60 9.28 -6.27
CA PHE A 14 -1.02 10.66 -6.08
C PHE A 14 -0.91 10.96 -4.59
N SER A 15 0.13 11.71 -4.21
CA SER A 15 0.34 12.16 -2.83
C SER A 15 -0.75 13.16 -2.43
N PHE A 16 -1.95 12.69 -2.14
CA PHE A 16 -2.90 13.46 -1.36
C PHE A 16 -2.29 13.57 0.03
N SER A 17 -1.97 14.78 0.49
CA SER A 17 -1.56 15.01 1.87
C SER A 17 -2.72 14.63 2.78
N SER A 18 -2.75 13.36 3.20
CA SER A 18 -3.80 12.80 4.03
C SER A 18 -4.11 13.66 5.23
N CYS A 19 -5.31 14.21 5.35
CA CYS A 19 -5.68 14.92 6.56
C CYS A 19 -6.21 13.95 7.63
N ILE A 20 -6.54 12.70 7.25
CA ILE A 20 -6.84 11.58 8.16
C ILE A 20 -5.60 10.70 8.36
N GLU A 21 -5.26 10.39 9.59
CA GLU A 21 -4.08 9.60 9.97
C GLU A 21 -4.49 8.46 10.90
N PHE A 22 -3.59 7.49 11.10
CA PHE A 22 -3.77 6.41 12.07
C PHE A 22 -2.47 6.12 12.83
N GLU A 23 -2.55 5.81 14.11
CA GLU A 23 -1.35 5.61 14.92
C GLU A 23 -0.61 4.31 14.58
N ARG A 24 -1.33 3.27 14.18
CA ARG A 24 -0.75 1.98 13.81
C ARG A 24 -1.53 1.32 12.69
N GLU A 25 -0.84 0.58 11.85
CA GLU A 25 -1.44 -0.36 10.93
C GLU A 25 -0.95 -1.77 11.18
N LYS A 26 -1.87 -2.73 11.02
CA LYS A 26 -1.58 -4.15 10.99
C LYS A 26 -2.16 -4.76 9.72
N ILE A 27 -1.30 -5.47 9.01
CA ILE A 27 -1.62 -6.27 7.83
C ILE A 27 -1.42 -7.73 8.20
N ALA A 28 -2.37 -8.58 7.88
CA ALA A 28 -2.19 -10.03 7.91
C ALA A 28 -2.71 -10.64 6.63
N TYR A 29 -2.01 -11.64 6.09
CA TYR A 29 -2.39 -12.28 4.83
C TYR A 29 -2.20 -13.79 4.84
N VAL A 30 -2.96 -14.45 3.98
CA VAL A 30 -2.84 -15.88 3.65
C VAL A 30 -2.89 -16.04 2.14
N HIS A 31 -1.95 -16.79 1.59
CA HIS A 31 -1.93 -17.22 0.20
C HIS A 31 -2.52 -18.62 0.07
N TYR A 32 -3.59 -18.74 -0.70
CA TYR A 32 -4.25 -19.98 -1.04
C TYR A 32 -3.80 -20.43 -2.43
N GLU A 33 -2.71 -21.21 -2.47
CA GLU A 33 -2.10 -21.66 -3.73
C GLU A 33 -3.09 -22.41 -4.64
N GLU A 34 -3.90 -23.31 -4.08
CA GLU A 34 -4.89 -24.09 -4.83
C GLU A 34 -5.93 -23.23 -5.55
N LYS A 35 -6.24 -22.06 -5.00
CA LYS A 35 -7.23 -21.11 -5.55
C LYS A 35 -6.58 -19.94 -6.28
N ASP A 36 -5.24 -19.90 -6.33
CA ASP A 36 -4.45 -18.74 -6.77
C ASP A 36 -4.95 -17.42 -6.18
N GLU A 37 -5.19 -17.41 -4.87
CA GLU A 37 -5.85 -16.31 -4.16
C GLU A 37 -4.99 -15.81 -3.00
N LEU A 38 -4.77 -14.49 -2.92
CA LEU A 38 -4.18 -13.84 -1.75
C LEU A 38 -5.26 -13.09 -0.97
N ARG A 39 -5.44 -13.46 0.29
CA ARG A 39 -6.35 -12.78 1.21
C ARG A 39 -5.59 -11.93 2.19
N VAL A 40 -5.97 -10.67 2.30
CA VAL A 40 -5.33 -9.68 3.16
C VAL A 40 -6.37 -9.04 4.07
N THR A 41 -6.01 -8.84 5.32
CA THR A 41 -6.77 -8.03 6.28
C THR A 41 -5.96 -6.80 6.65
N LEU A 42 -6.63 -5.67 6.72
CA LEU A 42 -6.05 -4.38 7.09
C LEU A 42 -6.74 -3.90 8.35
N ARG A 43 -5.95 -3.50 9.36
CA ARG A 43 -6.45 -2.90 10.59
C ARG A 43 -5.72 -1.59 10.82
N TYR A 44 -6.50 -0.52 10.88
CA TYR A 44 -6.04 0.83 11.18
C TYR A 44 -6.42 1.15 12.63
N GLU A 45 -5.45 1.40 13.49
CA GLU A 45 -5.66 1.67 14.91
C GLU A 45 -5.41 3.13 15.24
N GLY A 46 -6.36 3.75 15.94
CA GLY A 46 -6.31 5.16 16.33
C GLY A 46 -6.38 6.09 15.13
N ILE A 47 -7.51 6.09 14.42
CA ILE A 47 -7.80 6.96 13.27
C ILE A 47 -8.19 8.36 13.78
N PHE A 48 -7.57 9.42 13.26
CA PHE A 48 -7.85 10.81 13.65
C PHE A 48 -7.59 11.80 12.50
N GLY A 49 -8.20 12.97 12.57
CA GLY A 49 -7.85 14.11 11.73
C GLY A 49 -6.65 14.87 12.31
N ASN A 50 -5.58 15.04 11.51
CA ASN A 50 -4.39 15.77 11.91
C ASN A 50 -4.68 17.28 12.10
N LEU A 51 -4.16 17.87 13.18
CA LEU A 51 -4.31 19.29 13.54
C LEU A 51 -3.26 20.22 12.89
N ASP A 52 -2.07 19.71 12.59
CA ASP A 52 -0.87 20.46 12.21
C ASP A 52 -0.76 20.73 10.69
N LYS A 53 -1.64 20.11 9.88
CA LYS A 53 -1.73 20.45 8.46
C LYS A 53 -2.49 21.77 8.37
N GLY A 54 -1.76 22.89 8.43
CA GLY A 54 -2.29 24.26 8.36
C GLY A 54 -3.10 24.58 7.09
N LYS A 55 -3.54 25.84 6.94
CA LYS A 55 -4.42 26.49 5.91
C LYS A 55 -4.76 25.73 4.60
N ASN A 56 -3.87 24.91 4.05
CA ASN A 56 -4.10 24.05 2.88
C ASN A 56 -5.04 22.85 3.14
N SER A 57 -5.29 22.47 4.40
CA SER A 57 -6.23 21.39 4.77
C SER A 57 -7.67 21.88 4.95
N GLN A 58 -7.92 23.19 4.86
CA GLN A 58 -9.21 23.81 5.14
C GLN A 58 -9.81 24.36 3.83
N ASN A 59 -11.14 24.37 3.70
CA ASN A 59 -11.85 25.01 2.57
C ASN A 59 -12.12 26.50 2.79
N GLY A 60 -11.86 27.02 4.00
CA GLY A 60 -12.04 28.42 4.35
C GLY A 60 -11.66 28.71 5.80
N PRO A 61 -11.73 29.97 6.25
CA PRO A 61 -11.27 30.38 7.58
C PRO A 61 -12.11 29.80 8.73
N TYR A 62 -13.31 29.29 8.45
CA TYR A 62 -14.20 28.68 9.44
C TYR A 62 -14.19 27.14 9.40
N ASP A 63 -13.49 26.54 8.45
CA ASP A 63 -13.39 25.08 8.28
C ASP A 63 -12.19 24.55 9.07
N ILE A 64 -12.22 24.71 10.39
CA ILE A 64 -11.09 24.44 11.27
C ILE A 64 -11.21 23.04 11.89
N THR A 65 -10.18 22.22 11.71
CA THR A 65 -10.02 20.99 12.48
C THR A 65 -9.74 21.31 13.94
N THR A 66 -10.49 20.68 14.84
CA THR A 66 -10.22 20.73 16.28
C THR A 66 -9.96 19.32 16.80
N LYS A 67 -9.72 19.21 18.12
CA LYS A 67 -9.61 17.91 18.78
C LYS A 67 -10.89 17.09 18.69
N ASP A 68 -12.04 17.76 18.51
CA ASP A 68 -13.37 17.17 18.55
C ASP A 68 -14.10 17.18 17.20
N THR A 69 -13.64 17.98 16.24
CA THR A 69 -14.31 18.16 14.94
C THR A 69 -13.33 18.03 13.78
N LEU A 70 -13.73 17.24 12.78
CA LEU A 70 -13.05 17.19 11.47
C LEU A 70 -13.45 18.40 10.64
N ASN A 71 -12.54 18.84 9.77
CA ASN A 71 -12.84 19.79 8.71
C ASN A 71 -13.45 19.08 7.48
N GLN A 72 -13.94 19.83 6.51
CA GLN A 72 -14.65 19.28 5.35
C GLN A 72 -13.76 18.39 4.48
N LYS A 73 -12.48 18.73 4.26
CA LYS A 73 -11.56 17.87 3.49
C LYS A 73 -11.28 16.55 4.19
N GLN A 74 -11.16 16.58 5.52
CA GLN A 74 -10.98 15.38 6.35
C GLN A 74 -12.21 14.49 6.29
N ILE A 75 -13.40 15.10 6.34
CA ILE A 75 -14.67 14.40 6.17
C ILE A 75 -14.73 13.72 4.81
N GLU A 76 -14.51 14.46 3.72
CA GLU A 76 -14.54 13.91 2.36
C GLU A 76 -13.53 12.79 2.18
N GLN A 77 -12.35 12.93 2.78
CA GLN A 77 -11.36 11.87 2.75
C GLN A 77 -11.84 10.63 3.50
N LEU A 78 -12.33 10.76 4.73
CA LEU A 78 -12.83 9.64 5.53
C LEU A 78 -14.00 8.94 4.83
N GLU A 79 -14.95 9.70 4.31
CA GLU A 79 -16.11 9.18 3.56
C GLU A 79 -15.70 8.50 2.25
N SER A 80 -14.66 9.01 1.58
CA SER A 80 -14.15 8.36 0.38
C SER A 80 -13.62 6.94 0.65
N VAL A 81 -13.11 6.65 1.85
CA VAL A 81 -12.70 5.29 2.23
C VAL A 81 -13.92 4.38 2.34
N LEU A 82 -15.00 4.91 2.91
CA LEU A 82 -16.27 4.19 3.10
C LEU A 82 -16.95 3.87 1.77
N GLU A 83 -16.94 4.81 0.84
CA GLU A 83 -17.66 4.70 -0.43
C GLU A 83 -16.83 4.06 -1.55
N LYS A 84 -15.54 4.41 -1.66
CA LYS A 84 -14.74 4.15 -2.87
C LYS A 84 -13.84 2.92 -2.78
N LYS A 85 -14.04 2.05 -1.77
CA LYS A 85 -13.27 0.79 -1.58
C LYS A 85 -11.75 1.01 -1.67
N ARG A 86 -11.26 2.10 -1.05
CA ARG A 86 -9.85 2.47 -1.03
C ARG A 86 -9.13 1.72 0.08
N ALA A 87 -7.95 1.20 -0.18
CA ALA A 87 -7.08 0.60 0.84
C ALA A 87 -5.77 1.40 0.93
N PHE A 88 -5.35 1.73 2.14
CA PHE A 88 -4.12 2.45 2.43
C PHE A 88 -3.09 1.53 3.06
N PHE A 89 -1.82 1.70 2.70
CA PHE A 89 -0.71 0.91 3.23
C PHE A 89 0.40 1.83 3.77
N PHE A 90 0.53 1.84 5.09
CA PHE A 90 1.51 2.48 5.96
C PHE A 90 1.59 4.01 5.88
N SER A 91 2.29 4.66 6.84
CA SER A 91 2.39 6.13 7.00
C SER A 91 3.05 6.89 5.84
N ASN A 92 3.58 6.18 4.85
CA ASN A 92 4.22 6.80 3.69
C ASN A 92 3.42 6.69 2.40
N TRP A 93 2.12 6.31 2.44
CA TRP A 93 1.27 6.30 1.23
C TRP A 93 1.94 5.57 0.07
N ILE A 94 2.69 4.53 0.44
CA ILE A 94 3.59 3.84 -0.47
C ILE A 94 2.70 3.09 -1.47
N PHE A 95 1.66 2.41 -1.01
CA PHE A 95 0.64 1.89 -1.89
C PHE A 95 -0.72 2.42 -1.45
N GLU A 96 -1.45 3.03 -2.37
CA GLU A 96 -2.89 3.25 -2.25
C GLU A 96 -3.53 2.42 -3.36
N TYR A 97 -4.42 1.50 -2.98
CA TYR A 97 -5.31 0.90 -3.96
C TYR A 97 -6.57 1.75 -4.07
N ASN A 98 -6.80 2.32 -5.25
CA ASN A 98 -7.96 3.15 -5.54
C ASN A 98 -8.50 2.86 -6.93
N GLN A 99 -9.61 2.12 -6.97
CA GLN A 99 -10.23 1.69 -8.22
C GLN A 99 -10.59 2.86 -9.13
N ASN A 100 -11.04 3.99 -8.55
CA ASN A 100 -11.45 5.14 -9.36
C ASN A 100 -10.24 5.82 -10.00
N THR A 101 -9.15 6.00 -9.26
CA THR A 101 -7.89 6.52 -9.81
C THR A 101 -7.35 5.62 -10.91
N LEU A 102 -7.39 4.29 -10.74
CA LEU A 102 -6.98 3.34 -11.78
C LEU A 102 -7.86 3.45 -13.04
N LYS A 103 -9.18 3.59 -12.90
CA LYS A 103 -10.11 3.83 -14.02
C LYS A 103 -9.83 5.16 -14.73
N GLU A 104 -9.57 6.23 -13.98
CA GLU A 104 -9.21 7.53 -14.55
C GLU A 104 -7.90 7.49 -15.33
N ILE A 105 -6.88 6.77 -14.84
CA ILE A 105 -5.61 6.57 -15.55
C ILE A 105 -5.88 5.87 -16.88
N LEU A 106 -6.70 4.81 -16.91
CA LEU A 106 -7.06 4.13 -18.14
C LEU A 106 -7.76 5.05 -19.13
N LYS A 107 -8.70 5.87 -18.65
CA LYS A 107 -9.47 6.81 -19.49
C LYS A 107 -8.60 7.92 -20.09
N LYS A 108 -7.80 8.60 -19.28
CA LYS A 108 -6.91 9.69 -19.75
C LYS A 108 -5.90 9.20 -20.80
N GLU A 109 -5.40 7.98 -20.64
CA GLU A 109 -4.43 7.38 -21.58
C GLU A 109 -5.09 6.75 -22.83
N GLU A 110 -6.42 6.65 -22.88
CA GLU A 110 -7.16 6.44 -24.15
C GLU A 110 -7.30 7.77 -24.91
N GLU A 111 -7.39 8.89 -24.20
CA GLU A 111 -7.54 10.24 -24.76
C GLU A 111 -6.19 10.88 -25.21
N GLU A 112 -5.07 10.58 -24.54
CA GLU A 112 -3.75 11.25 -24.74
C GLU A 112 -2.81 10.59 -25.78
N LEU A 113 -3.29 9.70 -26.66
CA LEU A 113 -2.49 8.89 -27.60
C LEU A 113 -1.68 9.65 -28.69
N ALA A 114 -1.52 10.98 -28.61
CA ALA A 114 -0.93 11.80 -29.67
C ALA A 114 0.47 12.40 -29.38
N ILE A 115 1.05 12.27 -28.17
CA ILE A 115 2.30 13.00 -27.83
C ILE A 115 3.32 12.12 -27.09
N ALA A 116 4.33 11.67 -27.85
CA ALA A 116 5.70 11.23 -27.52
C ALA A 116 6.09 10.67 -26.12
N SER A 117 6.93 9.61 -26.16
CA SER A 117 7.94 9.15 -25.18
C SER A 117 7.53 8.73 -23.75
N LYS A 118 6.26 8.49 -23.44
CA LYS A 118 5.86 7.95 -22.12
C LYS A 118 6.25 6.47 -21.94
N VAL A 119 6.75 6.13 -20.75
CA VAL A 119 7.07 4.74 -20.32
C VAL A 119 5.79 3.88 -20.20
N PHE A 120 4.65 4.53 -20.00
CA PHE A 120 3.32 3.93 -19.89
C PHE A 120 2.86 3.37 -21.24
N GLY A 121 2.54 2.08 -21.28
CA GLY A 121 2.10 1.42 -22.51
C GLY A 121 1.18 0.22 -22.23
N LYS A 122 1.13 -0.70 -23.19
CA LYS A 122 0.27 -1.90 -23.11
C LYS A 122 0.48 -2.70 -21.81
N PRO A 123 1.71 -3.00 -21.34
CA PRO A 123 1.91 -3.75 -20.10
C PRO A 123 1.35 -3.06 -18.85
N GLU A 124 1.51 -1.74 -18.74
CA GLU A 124 0.95 -0.96 -17.64
C GLU A 124 -0.58 -0.95 -17.68
N LYS A 125 -1.19 -0.81 -18.87
CA LYS A 125 -2.65 -0.92 -19.04
C LYS A 125 -3.18 -2.31 -18.68
N GLU A 126 -2.49 -3.38 -19.09
CA GLU A 126 -2.83 -4.77 -18.75
C GLU A 126 -2.77 -5.02 -17.25
N LEU A 127 -1.73 -4.54 -16.57
CA LEU A 127 -1.62 -4.62 -15.13
C LEU A 127 -2.76 -3.86 -14.43
N ILE A 128 -3.06 -2.63 -14.84
CA ILE A 128 -4.14 -1.85 -14.23
C ILE A 128 -5.50 -2.54 -14.42
N LYS A 129 -5.79 -3.09 -15.60
CA LYS A 129 -7.01 -3.88 -15.84
C LYS A 129 -7.08 -5.09 -14.91
N ALA A 130 -5.99 -5.86 -14.81
CA ALA A 130 -5.93 -6.98 -13.88
C ALA A 130 -6.13 -6.54 -12.42
N LEU A 131 -5.53 -5.43 -11.98
CA LEU A 131 -5.77 -4.91 -10.62
C LEU A 131 -7.22 -4.47 -10.37
N LEU A 132 -7.95 -4.03 -11.41
CA LEU A 132 -9.36 -3.68 -11.31
C LEU A 132 -10.27 -4.91 -11.28
N ASP A 133 -9.93 -5.93 -12.07
CA ASP A 133 -10.73 -7.15 -12.21
C ASP A 133 -10.52 -8.11 -11.04
N GLU A 134 -9.29 -8.19 -10.54
CA GLU A 134 -8.87 -9.27 -9.63
C GLU A 134 -8.84 -8.86 -8.15
N ILE A 135 -8.88 -7.55 -7.85
CA ILE A 135 -8.86 -7.05 -6.47
C ILE A 135 -10.25 -6.62 -6.03
N GLU A 136 -10.70 -7.22 -4.93
CA GLU A 136 -11.90 -6.83 -4.21
C GLU A 136 -11.52 -6.30 -2.83
N VAL A 137 -12.00 -5.10 -2.49
CA VAL A 137 -11.86 -4.51 -1.15
C VAL A 137 -13.24 -4.38 -0.51
N GLU A 138 -13.36 -4.83 0.74
CA GLU A 138 -14.57 -4.71 1.56
C GLU A 138 -14.26 -3.96 2.87
N ASN A 139 -15.12 -2.99 3.18
CA ASN A 139 -15.11 -2.27 4.45
C ASN A 139 -15.81 -3.11 5.52
N VAL A 140 -15.04 -3.67 6.45
CA VAL A 140 -15.56 -4.54 7.51
C VAL A 140 -16.32 -3.75 8.58
N GLY A 141 -15.89 -2.50 8.78
CA GLY A 141 -16.48 -1.51 9.68
C GLY A 141 -15.45 -0.88 10.63
N PHE A 142 -15.96 -0.05 11.54
CA PHE A 142 -15.19 0.56 12.61
C PHE A 142 -15.38 -0.16 13.93
N TYR A 143 -14.47 0.09 14.87
CA TYR A 143 -14.60 -0.31 16.27
C TYR A 143 -13.83 0.66 17.16
N VAL A 144 -14.16 0.69 18.44
CA VAL A 144 -13.40 1.42 19.45
C VAL A 144 -12.50 0.43 20.18
N ASP A 145 -11.20 0.73 20.27
CA ASP A 145 -10.27 -0.14 20.99
C ASP A 145 -10.35 0.05 22.52
N ALA A 146 -9.58 -0.74 23.26
CA ALA A 146 -9.55 -0.67 24.73
C ALA A 146 -9.06 0.69 25.29
N LYS A 147 -8.47 1.55 24.45
CA LYS A 147 -8.02 2.90 24.81
C LYS A 147 -9.04 3.97 24.43
N GLY A 148 -10.22 3.59 23.96
CA GLY A 148 -11.24 4.54 23.51
C GLY A 148 -10.93 5.17 22.15
N ARG A 149 -10.05 4.56 21.34
CA ARG A 149 -9.64 5.13 20.05
C ARG A 149 -10.45 4.53 18.89
N LEU A 150 -10.87 5.37 17.94
CA LEU A 150 -11.47 4.90 16.69
C LEU A 150 -10.47 4.03 15.93
N CYS A 151 -10.92 2.87 15.47
CA CYS A 151 -10.17 1.95 14.63
C CYS A 151 -11.03 1.51 13.45
N GLY A 152 -10.40 1.13 12.34
CA GLY A 152 -11.05 0.68 11.11
C GLY A 152 -10.50 -0.66 10.66
N ALA A 153 -11.32 -1.44 9.95
CA ALA A 153 -10.93 -2.72 9.39
C ALA A 153 -11.43 -2.90 7.96
N GLN A 154 -10.58 -3.48 7.12
CA GLN A 154 -10.89 -3.84 5.74
C GLN A 154 -10.37 -5.24 5.42
N THR A 155 -10.98 -5.86 4.41
CA THR A 155 -10.48 -7.08 3.77
C THR A 155 -10.18 -6.78 2.31
N LEU A 156 -9.11 -7.39 1.80
CA LEU A 156 -8.73 -7.35 0.40
C LEU A 156 -8.54 -8.78 -0.08
N ARG A 157 -9.23 -9.13 -1.16
CA ARG A 157 -9.03 -10.37 -1.91
C ARG A 157 -8.36 -10.03 -3.22
N LEU A 158 -7.25 -10.70 -3.52
CA LEU A 158 -6.61 -10.72 -4.83
C LEU A 158 -6.80 -12.12 -5.41
N SER A 159 -7.66 -12.24 -6.41
CA SER A 159 -7.83 -13.45 -7.21
C SER A 159 -6.75 -13.52 -8.28
N ASN A 160 -6.47 -14.71 -8.83
CA ASN A 160 -5.46 -14.89 -9.88
C ASN A 160 -4.12 -14.21 -9.53
N ALA A 161 -3.64 -14.42 -8.29
CA ALA A 161 -2.49 -13.73 -7.74
C ALA A 161 -1.23 -13.93 -8.61
N SER A 162 -1.03 -15.13 -9.15
CA SER A 162 0.06 -15.46 -10.07
C SER A 162 0.06 -14.57 -11.32
N LYS A 163 -1.10 -14.39 -11.97
CA LYS A 163 -1.28 -13.51 -13.14
C LYS A 163 -0.91 -12.07 -12.80
N VAL A 164 -1.41 -11.55 -11.68
CA VAL A 164 -1.12 -10.16 -11.27
C VAL A 164 0.37 -9.98 -10.94
N ILE A 165 1.00 -10.95 -10.27
CA ILE A 165 2.45 -10.91 -9.98
C ILE A 165 3.28 -10.92 -11.27
N ILE A 166 2.92 -11.74 -12.27
CA ILE A 166 3.61 -11.78 -13.56
C ILE A 166 3.52 -10.41 -14.27
N LEU A 167 2.33 -9.82 -14.32
CA LEU A 167 2.13 -8.49 -14.91
C LEU A 167 2.90 -7.40 -14.15
N ALA A 168 2.90 -7.45 -12.82
CA ALA A 168 3.63 -6.52 -11.97
C ALA A 168 5.14 -6.61 -12.21
N ASN A 169 5.71 -7.82 -12.26
CA ASN A 169 7.14 -8.03 -12.53
C ASN A 169 7.55 -7.48 -13.90
N LYS A 170 6.73 -7.68 -14.93
CA LYS A 170 6.95 -7.14 -16.27
C LYS A 170 6.97 -5.62 -16.28
N VAL A 171 6.01 -4.98 -15.60
CA VAL A 171 5.95 -3.52 -15.48
C VAL A 171 7.15 -2.99 -14.69
N LEU A 172 7.50 -3.60 -13.56
CA LEU A 172 8.67 -3.19 -12.75
C LEU A 172 9.98 -3.23 -13.57
N GLY A 173 10.20 -4.28 -14.36
CA GLY A 173 11.36 -4.38 -15.24
C GLY A 173 11.40 -3.28 -16.30
N ARG A 174 10.25 -3.01 -16.96
CA ARG A 174 10.14 -1.92 -17.94
C ARG A 174 10.40 -0.55 -17.34
N GLN A 175 9.79 -0.26 -16.20
CA GLN A 175 9.99 1.00 -15.51
C GLN A 175 11.46 1.15 -15.12
N LEU A 176 12.09 0.09 -14.57
CA LEU A 176 13.50 0.15 -14.14
C LEU A 176 14.41 0.44 -15.32
N LYS A 177 14.16 -0.22 -16.46
CA LYS A 177 14.89 0.02 -17.72
C LYS A 177 14.77 1.47 -18.17
N ALA A 178 13.57 2.04 -18.16
CA ALA A 178 13.33 3.39 -18.64
C ALA A 178 13.98 4.47 -17.76
N ARG A 179 14.10 4.21 -16.46
CA ARG A 179 14.65 5.16 -15.47
C ARG A 179 16.13 4.95 -15.18
N LEU A 180 16.78 3.98 -15.82
CA LEU A 180 18.17 3.63 -15.53
C LEU A 180 19.14 4.82 -15.68
N ALA A 181 18.90 5.72 -16.63
CA ALA A 181 19.70 6.93 -16.83
C ALA A 181 19.58 7.95 -15.67
N GLU A 182 18.50 7.87 -14.88
CA GLU A 182 18.25 8.74 -13.73
C GLU A 182 18.89 8.22 -12.44
N MET A 183 19.36 6.96 -12.43
CA MET A 183 19.90 6.26 -11.25
C MET A 183 21.35 6.68 -10.88
N LYS A 184 21.63 7.98 -10.88
CA LYS A 184 22.98 8.55 -10.69
C LYS A 184 23.59 8.29 -9.30
N THR A 185 22.78 7.92 -8.32
CA THR A 185 23.21 7.68 -6.93
C THR A 185 23.76 6.28 -6.68
N PHE A 186 23.56 5.35 -7.62
CA PHE A 186 24.06 3.98 -7.56
C PHE A 186 25.42 3.87 -8.24
N SER A 187 26.24 2.93 -7.76
CA SER A 187 27.53 2.67 -8.37
C SER A 187 27.40 2.11 -9.79
N SER A 188 28.43 2.30 -10.61
CA SER A 188 28.51 1.73 -11.96
C SER A 188 28.32 0.20 -11.97
N LYS A 189 28.80 -0.50 -10.93
CA LYS A 189 28.62 -1.95 -10.77
C LYS A 189 27.14 -2.33 -10.62
N THR A 190 26.35 -1.59 -9.83
CA THR A 190 24.90 -1.81 -9.74
C THR A 190 24.20 -1.51 -11.05
N ILE A 191 24.57 -0.42 -11.74
CA ILE A 191 23.99 -0.08 -13.05
C ILE A 191 24.27 -1.17 -14.08
N SER A 192 25.49 -1.69 -14.15
CA SER A 192 25.84 -2.81 -15.04
C SER A 192 25.06 -4.07 -14.71
N LEU A 193 24.94 -4.42 -13.42
CA LEU A 193 24.16 -5.57 -12.97
C LEU A 193 22.68 -5.45 -13.34
N ILE A 194 22.08 -4.26 -13.17
CA ILE A 194 20.69 -4.00 -13.61
C ILE A 194 20.56 -4.21 -15.12
N LYS A 195 21.48 -3.66 -15.93
CA LYS A 195 21.45 -3.84 -17.40
C LYS A 195 21.53 -5.30 -17.81
N GLU A 196 22.32 -6.09 -17.10
CA GLU A 196 22.48 -7.51 -17.35
C GLU A 196 21.20 -8.28 -17.00
N LYS A 197 20.69 -8.12 -15.78
CA LYS A 197 19.47 -8.83 -15.32
C LYS A 197 18.22 -8.44 -16.09
N LEU A 198 18.15 -7.22 -16.64
CA LEU A 198 17.04 -6.76 -17.48
C LEU A 198 17.06 -7.31 -18.92
N LYS A 199 18.04 -8.15 -19.29
CA LYS A 199 18.01 -8.89 -20.56
C LYS A 199 16.99 -10.03 -20.53
N GLU A 200 16.67 -10.52 -19.34
CA GLU A 200 15.71 -11.59 -19.08
C GLU A 200 14.58 -11.07 -18.18
N ASP A 201 13.53 -11.87 -18.02
CA ASP A 201 12.48 -11.58 -17.05
C ASP A 201 13.04 -11.75 -15.63
N PHE A 202 12.89 -10.70 -14.80
CA PHE A 202 13.38 -10.71 -13.42
C PHE A 202 12.21 -10.78 -12.43
N PRO A 203 12.22 -11.72 -11.47
CA PRO A 203 11.14 -11.90 -10.51
C PRO A 203 11.27 -10.93 -9.33
N TYR A 204 10.89 -9.66 -9.54
CA TYR A 204 10.90 -8.63 -8.50
C TYR A 204 9.99 -8.98 -7.31
N ILE A 205 8.84 -9.56 -7.58
CA ILE A 205 7.84 -10.02 -6.63
C ILE A 205 7.72 -11.54 -6.78
N ARG A 206 7.84 -12.25 -5.67
CA ARG A 206 7.60 -13.69 -5.57
C ARG A 206 6.72 -13.98 -4.38
N LEU A 207 5.86 -14.97 -4.54
CA LEU A 207 5.01 -15.51 -3.49
C LEU A 207 5.16 -17.03 -3.52
N SER A 208 5.48 -17.65 -2.39
CA SER A 208 5.65 -19.11 -2.27
C SER A 208 5.21 -19.53 -0.87
N GLY A 209 4.18 -20.36 -0.76
CA GLY A 209 3.42 -20.46 0.48
C GLY A 209 3.01 -19.07 0.96
N ASN A 210 3.24 -18.79 2.24
CA ASN A 210 3.05 -17.46 2.84
C ASN A 210 4.30 -16.57 2.86
N LEU A 211 5.37 -16.94 2.15
CA LEU A 211 6.54 -16.10 1.99
C LEU A 211 6.36 -15.12 0.83
N LEU A 212 6.14 -13.84 1.15
CA LEU A 212 6.23 -12.74 0.19
C LEU A 212 7.67 -12.24 0.11
N HIS A 213 8.21 -12.17 -1.11
CA HIS A 213 9.58 -11.76 -1.36
C HIS A 213 9.64 -10.66 -2.42
N LEU A 214 10.19 -9.51 -2.03
CA LEU A 214 10.54 -8.39 -2.92
C LEU A 214 12.05 -8.38 -3.16
N SER A 215 12.46 -8.33 -4.42
CA SER A 215 13.86 -8.41 -4.86
C SER A 215 14.26 -7.13 -5.59
N MET A 216 15.38 -6.53 -5.18
CA MET A 216 15.97 -5.36 -5.82
C MET A 216 17.37 -5.69 -6.32
N ILE A 217 17.64 -5.39 -7.59
CA ILE A 217 18.94 -5.66 -8.22
C ILE A 217 19.93 -4.58 -7.81
N MET A 218 20.97 -4.96 -7.07
CA MET A 218 22.02 -4.06 -6.62
C MET A 218 23.21 -4.84 -6.06
N ASN A 219 24.42 -4.31 -6.23
CA ASN A 219 25.59 -4.95 -5.62
C ASN A 219 25.63 -4.74 -4.10
N ARG A 220 26.39 -5.58 -3.40
CA ARG A 220 26.51 -5.58 -1.94
C ARG A 220 26.78 -4.21 -1.29
N ALA A 221 27.65 -3.39 -1.86
CA ALA A 221 28.00 -2.08 -1.28
C ALA A 221 26.81 -1.11 -1.35
N ASP A 222 26.13 -1.06 -2.51
CA ASP A 222 24.92 -0.25 -2.67
C ASP A 222 23.76 -0.81 -1.84
N GLN A 223 23.70 -2.13 -1.59
CA GLN A 223 22.71 -2.73 -0.70
C GLN A 223 22.84 -2.22 0.74
N VAL A 224 24.05 -2.26 1.31
CA VAL A 224 24.32 -1.78 2.67
C VAL A 224 23.97 -0.30 2.77
N LYS A 225 24.48 0.51 1.84
CA LYS A 225 24.19 1.95 1.78
C LYS A 225 22.68 2.21 1.65
N PHE A 226 21.98 1.48 0.80
CA PHE A 226 20.54 1.65 0.61
C PHE A 226 19.75 1.28 1.87
N SER A 227 20.12 0.17 2.52
CA SER A 227 19.51 -0.28 3.78
C SER A 227 19.66 0.77 4.88
N GLU A 228 20.87 1.27 5.09
CA GLU A 228 21.18 2.25 6.15
C GLU A 228 20.54 3.62 5.90
N ASN A 229 20.30 4.00 4.64
CA ASN A 229 19.77 5.33 4.31
C ASN A 229 18.27 5.36 4.00
N SER A 230 17.72 4.28 3.46
CA SER A 230 16.37 4.26 2.90
C SER A 230 15.43 3.25 3.57
N LEU A 231 15.96 2.27 4.31
CA LEU A 231 15.19 1.23 4.99
C LEU A 231 15.30 1.33 6.52
N THR A 232 15.47 2.55 7.04
CA THR A 232 15.66 2.82 8.48
C THR A 232 14.39 2.63 9.32
N GLN A 233 13.22 2.63 8.68
CA GLN A 233 11.93 2.41 9.32
C GLN A 233 11.12 1.40 8.51
N LEU A 234 11.45 0.13 8.67
CA LEU A 234 10.65 -0.96 8.12
C LEU A 234 9.53 -1.35 9.08
N PRO A 235 8.36 -1.77 8.55
CA PRO A 235 7.37 -2.44 9.35
C PRO A 235 7.95 -3.68 10.04
N ASN A 236 7.51 -3.94 11.27
CA ASN A 236 7.79 -5.19 11.97
C ASN A 236 7.19 -6.35 11.16
N GLY A 237 7.96 -7.43 11.00
CA GLY A 237 7.60 -8.58 10.17
C GLY A 237 8.31 -8.59 8.81
N ILE A 238 8.97 -7.49 8.42
CA ILE A 238 9.85 -7.44 7.24
C ILE A 238 11.29 -7.76 7.64
N ARG A 239 11.92 -8.68 6.90
CA ARG A 239 13.34 -9.04 7.04
C ARG A 239 14.12 -8.58 5.82
N ILE A 240 15.29 -8.00 6.05
CA ILE A 240 16.25 -7.66 5.00
C ILE A 240 17.23 -8.82 4.87
N GLU A 241 17.38 -9.32 3.64
CA GLU A 241 18.42 -10.28 3.32
C GLU A 241 19.31 -9.73 2.20
N PHE A 242 20.60 -9.90 2.39
CA PHE A 242 21.61 -9.44 1.47
C PHE A 242 22.21 -10.62 0.71
N SER A 243 22.50 -10.41 -0.57
CA SER A 243 23.22 -11.37 -1.41
C SER A 243 24.23 -10.64 -2.29
N ASP A 244 24.92 -11.33 -3.18
CA ASP A 244 25.91 -10.69 -4.06
C ASP A 244 25.28 -9.64 -5.00
N GLU A 245 24.09 -9.94 -5.50
CA GLU A 245 23.45 -9.20 -6.60
C GLU A 245 22.04 -8.67 -6.27
N ILE A 246 21.46 -9.11 -5.15
CA ILE A 246 20.06 -8.83 -4.81
C ILE A 246 19.94 -8.39 -3.35
N LEU A 247 19.28 -7.26 -3.12
CA LEU A 247 18.67 -6.94 -1.83
C LEU A 247 17.27 -7.52 -1.78
N SER A 248 16.99 -8.29 -0.73
CA SER A 248 15.72 -8.96 -0.53
C SER A 248 14.97 -8.37 0.66
N LEU A 249 13.70 -8.06 0.47
CA LEU A 249 12.75 -7.82 1.57
C LEU A 249 11.78 -8.98 1.62
N LYS A 250 11.72 -9.65 2.77
CA LYS A 250 10.88 -10.82 2.98
C LYS A 250 9.86 -10.59 4.08
N CYS A 251 8.68 -11.15 3.92
CA CYS A 251 7.62 -11.17 4.93
C CYS A 251 7.05 -12.59 5.03
N GLY A 252 6.79 -13.05 6.25
CA GLY A 252 6.31 -14.42 6.50
C GLY A 252 7.34 -15.47 6.11
N ASP A 253 6.99 -16.74 6.26
CA ASP A 253 7.74 -17.89 5.75
C ASP A 253 6.82 -18.84 4.98
N LYS A 254 7.41 -19.77 4.22
CA LYS A 254 6.65 -20.66 3.32
C LYS A 254 5.60 -21.47 4.08
N GLU A 255 5.99 -22.00 5.22
CA GLU A 255 5.19 -22.89 6.07
C GLU A 255 4.40 -22.14 7.17
N ASP A 256 4.49 -20.81 7.23
CA ASP A 256 3.71 -20.04 8.21
C ASP A 256 2.22 -20.18 7.90
N GLU A 257 1.37 -20.18 8.94
CA GLU A 257 -0.08 -20.14 8.75
C GLU A 257 -0.55 -18.84 8.08
N SER A 258 0.18 -17.74 8.29
CA SER A 258 -0.11 -16.43 7.72
C SER A 258 1.11 -15.51 7.79
N GLY A 259 1.23 -14.58 6.85
CA GLY A 259 2.18 -13.47 6.95
C GLY A 259 1.58 -12.30 7.74
N VAL A 260 2.39 -11.65 8.60
CA VAL A 260 1.93 -10.51 9.40
C VAL A 260 2.94 -9.37 9.35
N VAL A 261 2.44 -8.17 9.10
CA VAL A 261 3.22 -6.93 9.09
C VAL A 261 2.57 -5.88 9.97
N THR A 262 3.34 -5.17 10.79
CA THR A 262 2.81 -4.08 11.63
C THR A 262 3.74 -2.87 11.65
N MET A 263 3.17 -1.66 11.66
CA MET A 263 3.97 -0.45 11.74
C MET A 263 3.28 0.63 12.57
N LYS A 264 4.04 1.31 13.42
CA LYS A 264 3.62 2.58 14.02
C LYS A 264 3.73 3.65 12.93
N CYS A 265 2.64 4.38 12.70
CA CYS A 265 2.49 5.25 11.55
C CYS A 265 2.58 6.72 11.92
N TYR A 266 1.68 7.18 12.80
CA TYR A 266 1.65 8.56 13.28
C TYR A 266 1.54 8.61 14.81
N ASN A 267 1.75 9.79 15.38
CA ASN A 267 1.47 10.11 16.78
C ASN A 267 0.40 11.19 16.85
N GLY A 268 -0.18 11.40 18.03
CA GLY A 268 -0.99 12.60 18.30
C GLY A 268 -2.48 12.40 18.09
N TYR A 269 -2.99 11.19 18.34
CA TYR A 269 -4.41 10.87 18.27
C TYR A 269 -5.33 11.94 18.86
N GLN A 270 -6.42 12.23 18.15
CA GLN A 270 -7.52 13.10 18.56
C GLN A 270 -8.86 12.36 18.39
N ALA A 271 -9.88 12.76 19.17
CA ALA A 271 -11.19 12.12 19.13
C ALA A 271 -12.07 12.59 17.96
N ASN A 272 -11.65 13.59 17.19
CA ASN A 272 -12.44 14.22 16.12
C ASN A 272 -13.05 13.23 15.10
N ALA A 273 -12.30 12.23 14.66
CA ALA A 273 -12.82 11.22 13.74
C ALA A 273 -13.79 10.26 14.43
N LEU A 274 -13.53 9.89 15.70
CA LEU A 274 -14.46 9.09 16.51
C LEU A 274 -15.81 9.80 16.64
N ASN A 275 -15.79 11.05 17.09
CA ASN A 275 -16.99 11.87 17.29
C ASN A 275 -17.82 11.96 15.99
N TYR A 276 -17.14 12.14 14.86
CA TYR A 276 -17.80 12.20 13.55
C TYR A 276 -18.46 10.87 13.17
N ILE A 277 -17.75 9.75 13.32
CA ILE A 277 -18.28 8.41 13.00
C ILE A 277 -19.42 8.04 13.93
N GLU A 278 -19.34 8.32 15.23
CA GLU A 278 -20.43 8.05 16.17
C GLU A 278 -21.67 8.91 15.86
N GLY A 279 -21.47 10.18 15.49
CA GLY A 279 -22.57 11.09 15.15
C GLY A 279 -23.30 10.73 13.85
N LYS A 280 -22.56 10.38 12.78
CA LYS A 280 -23.13 10.22 11.44
C LYS A 280 -23.22 8.77 10.96
N TYR A 281 -22.34 7.91 11.44
CA TYR A 281 -22.12 6.54 10.93
C TYR A 281 -22.11 5.47 12.04
N SER A 282 -22.81 5.69 13.16
CA SER A 282 -22.84 4.77 14.31
C SER A 282 -23.18 3.32 13.95
N LYS A 283 -24.01 3.10 12.93
CA LYS A 283 -24.36 1.76 12.43
C LYS A 283 -23.18 0.97 11.84
N LEU A 284 -22.08 1.66 11.49
CA LEU A 284 -20.85 1.06 10.99
C LEU A 284 -19.85 0.77 12.12
N VAL A 285 -20.15 1.15 13.37
CA VAL A 285 -19.35 0.86 14.55
C VAL A 285 -19.79 -0.47 15.15
N PHE A 286 -18.89 -1.44 15.19
CA PHE A 286 -19.13 -2.78 15.70
C PHE A 286 -18.27 -3.08 16.92
N SER A 287 -18.64 -4.14 17.66
CA SER A 287 -17.80 -4.61 18.75
C SER A 287 -16.45 -5.13 18.21
N PRO A 288 -15.34 -4.94 18.95
CA PRO A 288 -14.03 -5.45 18.55
C PRO A 288 -14.03 -6.97 18.30
N LYS A 289 -14.84 -7.71 19.05
CA LYS A 289 -15.03 -9.17 18.87
C LYS A 289 -15.66 -9.49 17.52
N LYS A 290 -16.68 -8.74 17.09
CA LYS A 290 -17.35 -8.94 15.79
C LYS A 290 -16.40 -8.65 14.64
N ILE A 291 -15.63 -7.56 14.71
CA ILE A 291 -14.61 -7.24 13.70
C ILE A 291 -13.55 -8.35 13.63
N SER A 292 -13.01 -8.76 14.78
CA SER A 292 -11.97 -9.80 14.85
C SER A 292 -12.45 -11.14 14.28
N ALA A 293 -13.70 -11.51 14.56
CA ALA A 293 -14.32 -12.71 13.99
C ALA A 293 -14.45 -12.63 12.47
N LYS A 294 -14.92 -11.49 11.93
CA LYS A 294 -15.01 -11.27 10.47
C LYS A 294 -13.65 -11.39 9.78
N LEU A 295 -12.62 -10.73 10.32
CA LEU A 295 -11.27 -10.79 9.76
C LEU A 295 -10.68 -12.21 9.81
N SER A 296 -10.86 -12.89 10.94
CA SER A 296 -10.38 -14.27 11.10
C SER A 296 -11.09 -15.23 10.14
N ASN A 297 -12.42 -15.10 9.99
CA ASN A 297 -13.19 -15.91 9.07
C ASN A 297 -12.79 -15.65 7.63
N PHE A 298 -12.55 -14.39 7.24
CA PHE A 298 -12.06 -14.05 5.91
C PHE A 298 -10.72 -14.74 5.60
N LEU A 299 -9.76 -14.67 6.53
CA LEU A 299 -8.47 -15.33 6.37
C LEU A 299 -8.55 -16.86 6.42
N LYS A 300 -9.57 -17.45 7.06
CA LYS A 300 -9.73 -18.91 7.21
C LYS A 300 -10.65 -19.57 6.19
N ALA A 301 -11.43 -18.80 5.44
CA ALA A 301 -12.51 -19.35 4.62
C ALA A 301 -11.99 -20.12 3.38
N SER A 302 -11.37 -21.27 3.58
CA SER A 302 -11.18 -22.33 2.59
C SER A 302 -11.31 -23.68 3.29
N LYS A 303 -12.55 -24.16 3.41
CA LYS A 303 -12.87 -25.47 2.85
C LYS A 303 -13.70 -25.15 1.62
#